data_AF-A0A0J7KR97-F1
#
_entry.id   AF-A0A0J7KR97-F1
#
_cell.length_a   1.000
_cell.length_b   1.000
_cell.length_c   1.000
_cell.angle_alpha   90.00
_cell.angle_beta   90.00
_cell.angle_gamma   90.00
#
_symmetry.space_group_name_H-M   'P 1'
#
loop_
_entity.id
_entity.type
_entity.pdbx_description
1 polymer ?
#
loop_
_entity_poly.entity_id
_entity_poly.type
_entity_poly.pdbx_seq_one_letter_code
_entity_poly.pdbx_strand_id
1 'polypeptide(L)'
;MEDIFQWCREGNAMQVRVWLDDTEHDMNQGDDHGFSPLHWCCKEGHLKLAELLVSRGARVNATNRGDDTPLHLASAHGHKEIVQLLLRNRADVNVTNEHGNTALHYACFWGDQAIAEELVAAGALVSIANKDGDTPLDKARGVVAKRLHDLAVEYGQDLKKIQFKDQSWLGLKTRSRDATLSRHKGISMADLSLHTHLASTPSGETWRGRWQNNDIVAKILNFRECTARICRDFNEEFPKLRIFSHPNVLPVLGCVNQPPQLATVSQFMARGSLHRLLHGGTGVLVDTARALRLALDIARAMAFLHGLDRHNRCRFHLNSKHIMIDEDLTARVNMADAKFSFQEVGRIYEPAWMSPEALSKRPADINLEASDMWSFAVLLWELATREVPFADLSPMECGMKIALEDLRVSIPPGISPHLAKLIRICMNEDPGKRPSFDMVVPILDKMKR
;
A
#
# COMPACT_ATOMS: atom_id res chain seq x y z
N MET A 1 -17.43 19.47 -17.74
CA MET A 1 -16.04 19.01 -17.56
C MET A 1 -16.17 17.53 -17.26
N GLU A 2 -15.74 16.66 -18.17
CA GLU A 2 -15.81 15.21 -17.93
C GLU A 2 -14.84 14.88 -16.80
N ASP A 3 -15.29 14.13 -15.80
CA ASP A 3 -14.45 13.66 -14.70
C ASP A 3 -14.19 12.15 -14.81
N ILE A 4 -13.30 11.66 -13.94
CA ILE A 4 -12.92 10.25 -13.87
C ILE A 4 -14.12 9.31 -13.68
N PHE A 5 -15.13 9.71 -12.92
CA PHE A 5 -16.33 8.93 -12.67
C PHE A 5 -17.18 8.80 -13.92
N GLN A 6 -17.29 9.85 -14.74
CA GLN A 6 -17.99 9.78 -16.03
C GLN A 6 -17.29 8.80 -16.98
N TRP A 7 -15.96 8.88 -17.11
CA TRP A 7 -15.20 7.92 -17.93
C TRP A 7 -15.31 6.47 -17.41
N CYS A 8 -15.34 6.30 -16.09
CA CYS A 8 -15.59 5.00 -15.46
C CYS A 8 -17.01 4.47 -15.71
N ARG A 9 -18.02 5.33 -15.81
CA ARG A 9 -19.40 4.93 -16.18
C ARG A 9 -19.51 4.52 -17.64
N GLU A 10 -18.83 5.24 -18.52
CA GLU A 10 -18.86 4.99 -19.97
C GLU A 10 -17.95 3.84 -20.41
N GLY A 11 -17.01 3.42 -19.56
CA GLY A 11 -16.06 2.35 -19.90
C GLY A 11 -14.83 2.84 -20.68
N ASN A 12 -14.53 4.15 -20.66
CA ASN A 12 -13.42 4.73 -21.42
C ASN A 12 -12.06 4.45 -20.76
N ALA A 13 -11.51 3.28 -21.04
CA ALA A 13 -10.23 2.83 -20.49
C ALA A 13 -9.02 3.70 -20.85
N MET A 14 -9.08 4.42 -21.97
CA MET A 14 -7.99 5.27 -22.41
C MET A 14 -7.89 6.52 -21.53
N GLN A 15 -9.00 7.22 -21.32
CA GLN A 15 -9.04 8.43 -20.48
C GLN A 15 -8.75 8.09 -19.01
N VAL A 16 -9.32 7.00 -18.51
CA VAL A 16 -9.02 6.51 -17.15
C VAL A 16 -7.51 6.23 -17.00
N ARG A 17 -6.86 5.60 -17.99
CA ARG A 17 -5.42 5.35 -17.93
C ARG A 17 -4.60 6.64 -17.89
N VAL A 18 -4.89 7.58 -18.79
CA VAL A 18 -4.21 8.89 -18.81
C VAL A 18 -4.37 9.62 -17.49
N TRP A 19 -5.57 9.57 -16.90
CA TRP A 19 -5.83 10.17 -15.60
C TRP A 19 -5.03 9.50 -14.47
N LEU A 20 -4.91 8.17 -14.48
CA LEU A 20 -4.15 7.38 -13.49
C LEU A 20 -2.63 7.51 -13.62
N ASP A 21 -2.13 7.94 -14.76
CA ASP A 21 -0.69 8.15 -14.97
C ASP A 21 -0.21 9.47 -14.33
N ASP A 22 -1.14 10.40 -14.05
CA ASP A 22 -0.85 11.60 -13.26
C ASP A 22 -0.85 11.26 -11.76
N THR A 23 0.31 11.48 -11.13
CA THR A 23 0.58 11.18 -9.73
C THR A 23 -0.18 12.06 -8.74
N GLU A 24 -0.75 13.19 -9.16
CA GLU A 24 -1.56 14.03 -8.27
C GLU A 24 -2.96 13.44 -8.02
N HIS A 25 -3.41 12.54 -8.89
CA HIS A 25 -4.74 11.95 -8.83
C HIS A 25 -4.81 10.78 -7.84
N ASP A 26 -5.76 10.86 -6.92
CA ASP A 26 -6.06 9.79 -5.97
C ASP A 26 -7.26 8.99 -6.47
N MET A 27 -6.96 7.82 -7.05
CA MET A 27 -7.96 6.89 -7.57
C MET A 27 -8.86 6.26 -6.50
N ASN A 28 -8.59 6.49 -5.22
CA ASN A 28 -9.43 6.04 -4.13
C ASN A 28 -10.36 7.15 -3.62
N GLN A 29 -10.30 8.36 -4.18
CA GLN A 29 -11.28 9.39 -3.91
C GLN A 29 -12.64 8.99 -4.46
N GLY A 30 -13.67 9.14 -3.64
CA GLY A 30 -15.05 9.00 -4.05
C GLY A 30 -15.60 10.31 -4.61
N ASP A 31 -16.67 10.19 -5.40
CA ASP A 31 -17.51 11.30 -5.79
C ASP A 31 -18.28 11.89 -4.58
N ASP A 32 -19.21 12.80 -4.83
CA ASP A 32 -20.02 13.43 -3.78
C ASP A 32 -20.89 12.43 -2.98
N HIS A 33 -21.03 11.19 -3.44
CA HIS A 33 -21.74 10.11 -2.77
C HIS A 33 -20.78 9.04 -2.21
N GLY A 34 -19.47 9.28 -2.29
CA GLY A 34 -18.43 8.36 -1.82
C GLY A 34 -18.14 7.20 -2.78
N PHE A 35 -18.67 7.20 -3.99
CA PHE A 35 -18.37 6.16 -4.98
C PHE A 35 -16.99 6.41 -5.58
N SER A 36 -16.04 5.52 -5.30
CA SER A 36 -14.74 5.52 -5.99
C SER A 36 -14.89 5.09 -7.47
N PRO A 37 -13.88 5.35 -8.31
CA PRO A 37 -13.83 4.84 -9.68
C PRO A 37 -14.11 3.32 -9.77
N LEU A 38 -13.59 2.54 -8.81
CA LEU A 38 -13.83 1.10 -8.75
C LEU A 38 -15.30 0.76 -8.50
N HIS A 39 -16.01 1.52 -7.66
CA HIS A 39 -17.45 1.32 -7.46
C HIS A 39 -18.23 1.49 -8.77
N TRP A 40 -17.93 2.55 -9.54
CA TRP A 40 -18.58 2.80 -10.83
C TRP A 40 -18.28 1.69 -11.85
N CYS A 41 -17.03 1.25 -11.96
CA CYS A 41 -16.69 0.14 -12.85
C CYS A 41 -17.37 -1.17 -12.45
N CYS A 42 -17.47 -1.45 -11.14
CA CYS A 42 -18.17 -2.63 -10.64
C CYS A 42 -19.67 -2.57 -10.82
N LYS A 43 -20.28 -1.37 -10.72
CA LYS A 43 -21.71 -1.16 -10.96
C LYS A 43 -22.09 -1.32 -12.43
N GLU A 44 -21.30 -0.73 -13.33
CA GLU A 44 -21.59 -0.71 -14.77
C GLU A 44 -21.06 -1.94 -15.54
N GLY A 45 -20.24 -2.79 -14.91
CA GLY A 45 -19.78 -4.05 -15.50
C GLY A 45 -18.50 -3.95 -16.34
N HIS A 46 -17.71 -2.90 -16.15
CA HIS A 46 -16.49 -2.67 -16.94
C HIS A 46 -15.29 -3.47 -16.41
N LEU A 47 -15.24 -4.78 -16.69
CA LEU A 47 -14.19 -5.70 -16.18
C LEU A 47 -12.76 -5.18 -16.44
N LYS A 48 -12.44 -4.80 -17.70
CA LYS A 48 -11.08 -4.34 -18.05
C LYS A 48 -10.65 -3.12 -17.25
N LEU A 49 -11.60 -2.23 -16.93
CA LEU A 49 -11.33 -1.07 -16.08
C LEU A 49 -11.18 -1.47 -14.62
N ALA A 50 -12.02 -2.38 -14.12
CA ALA A 50 -11.88 -2.92 -12.77
C ALA A 50 -10.51 -3.60 -12.58
N GLU A 51 -10.04 -4.39 -13.56
CA GLU A 51 -8.69 -4.99 -13.55
C GLU A 51 -7.59 -3.93 -13.52
N LEU A 52 -7.70 -2.89 -14.36
CA LEU A 52 -6.76 -1.78 -14.38
C LEU A 52 -6.71 -1.08 -13.02
N LEU A 53 -7.85 -0.71 -12.48
CA LEU A 53 -7.96 -0.01 -11.20
C LEU A 53 -7.40 -0.85 -10.04
N VAL A 54 -7.76 -2.13 -9.97
CA VAL A 54 -7.24 -3.04 -8.93
C VAL A 54 -5.73 -3.24 -9.07
N SER A 55 -5.21 -3.38 -10.29
CA SER A 55 -3.76 -3.51 -10.52
C SER A 55 -2.98 -2.25 -10.14
N ARG A 56 -3.61 -1.07 -10.26
CA ARG A 56 -3.10 0.23 -9.81
C ARG A 56 -3.44 0.51 -8.34
N GLY A 57 -3.86 -0.48 -7.55
CA GLY A 57 -4.00 -0.30 -6.10
C GLY A 57 -5.31 0.33 -5.63
N ALA A 58 -6.37 0.26 -6.42
CA ALA A 58 -7.70 0.60 -5.94
C ALA A 58 -8.06 -0.22 -4.68
N ARG A 59 -8.62 0.45 -3.68
CA ARG A 59 -9.08 -0.18 -2.43
C ARG A 59 -10.31 -1.04 -2.72
N VAL A 60 -10.09 -2.36 -2.77
CA VAL A 60 -11.11 -3.37 -3.06
C VAL A 60 -12.25 -3.37 -2.03
N ASN A 61 -11.94 -3.07 -0.77
CA ASN A 61 -12.89 -3.00 0.34
C ASN A 61 -13.30 -1.56 0.70
N ALA A 62 -13.10 -0.60 -0.21
CA ALA A 62 -13.62 0.75 0.02
C ALA A 62 -15.15 0.71 0.13
N THR A 63 -15.71 1.58 0.96
CA THR A 63 -17.15 1.75 1.11
C THR A 63 -17.59 3.13 0.66
N ASN A 64 -18.77 3.20 0.02
CA ASN A 64 -19.46 4.45 -0.29
C ASN A 64 -20.23 4.99 0.93
N ARG A 65 -21.02 6.06 0.79
CA ARG A 65 -21.81 6.63 1.89
C ARG A 65 -22.90 5.71 2.45
N GLY A 66 -23.35 4.72 1.69
CA GLY A 66 -24.30 3.69 2.14
C GLY A 66 -23.61 2.44 2.72
N ASP A 67 -22.30 2.51 2.95
CA ASP A 67 -21.45 1.38 3.35
C ASP A 67 -21.42 0.23 2.32
N ASP A 68 -21.79 0.46 1.05
CA ASP A 68 -21.64 -0.53 -0.02
C ASP A 68 -20.19 -0.59 -0.49
N THR A 69 -19.67 -1.80 -0.67
CA THR A 69 -18.37 -2.06 -1.29
C THR A 69 -18.50 -2.29 -2.80
N PRO A 70 -17.40 -2.24 -3.58
CA PRO A 70 -17.41 -2.67 -4.98
C PRO A 70 -17.99 -4.08 -5.19
N LEU A 71 -17.81 -4.98 -4.20
CA LEU A 71 -18.37 -6.33 -4.24
C LEU A 71 -19.91 -6.32 -4.12
N HIS A 72 -20.47 -5.47 -3.26
CA HIS A 72 -21.93 -5.29 -3.17
C HIS A 72 -22.51 -4.86 -4.52
N LEU A 73 -21.90 -3.87 -5.16
CA LEU A 73 -22.36 -3.33 -6.44
C LEU A 73 -22.22 -4.34 -7.58
N ALA A 74 -21.10 -5.06 -7.66
CA ALA A 74 -20.90 -6.12 -8.66
C ALA A 74 -21.93 -7.25 -8.50
N SER A 75 -22.22 -7.66 -7.25
CA SER A 75 -23.23 -8.68 -6.95
C SER A 75 -24.66 -8.21 -7.18
N ALA A 76 -24.97 -6.93 -6.94
CA ALA A 76 -26.30 -6.37 -7.17
C ALA A 76 -26.66 -6.21 -8.64
N HIS A 77 -25.65 -6.14 -9.53
CA HIS A 77 -25.84 -5.94 -10.97
C HIS A 77 -25.48 -7.16 -11.82
N GLY A 78 -25.22 -8.33 -11.21
CA GLY A 78 -25.01 -9.57 -11.94
C GLY A 78 -23.63 -9.72 -12.61
N HIS A 79 -22.63 -8.91 -12.22
CA HIS A 79 -21.32 -8.88 -12.88
C HIS A 79 -20.36 -9.94 -12.34
N LYS A 80 -20.62 -11.21 -12.67
CA LYS A 80 -19.88 -12.39 -12.18
C LYS A 80 -18.36 -12.30 -12.33
N GLU A 81 -17.85 -11.91 -13.49
CA GLU A 81 -16.40 -11.84 -13.73
C GLU A 81 -15.71 -10.81 -12.82
N ILE A 82 -16.40 -9.71 -12.52
CA ILE A 82 -15.92 -8.70 -11.58
C ILE A 82 -15.96 -9.24 -10.14
N VAL A 83 -16.99 -9.98 -9.76
CA VAL A 83 -17.04 -10.66 -8.45
C VAL A 83 -15.82 -11.55 -8.28
N GLN A 84 -15.50 -12.40 -9.26
CA GLN A 84 -14.30 -13.24 -9.21
C GLN A 84 -13.01 -12.43 -9.10
N LEU A 85 -12.88 -11.33 -9.84
CA LEU A 85 -11.73 -10.43 -9.76
C LEU A 85 -11.56 -9.86 -8.34
N LEU A 86 -12.63 -9.37 -7.73
CA LEU A 86 -12.62 -8.78 -6.40
C LEU A 86 -12.27 -9.84 -5.34
N LEU A 87 -12.87 -11.03 -5.42
CA LEU A 87 -12.58 -12.16 -4.51
C LEU A 87 -11.11 -12.59 -4.58
N ARG A 88 -10.54 -12.69 -5.79
CA ARG A 88 -9.10 -12.98 -5.98
C ARG A 88 -8.19 -11.93 -5.36
N ASN A 89 -8.66 -10.69 -5.26
CA ASN A 89 -7.93 -9.56 -4.66
C ASN A 89 -8.34 -9.29 -3.20
N ARG A 90 -8.81 -10.34 -2.49
CA ARG A 90 -9.12 -10.30 -1.04
C ARG A 90 -10.23 -9.32 -0.67
N ALA A 91 -11.26 -9.23 -1.52
CA ALA A 91 -12.50 -8.60 -1.11
C ALA A 91 -13.08 -9.30 0.12
N ASP A 92 -13.48 -8.54 1.13
CA ASP A 92 -14.16 -9.07 2.31
C ASP A 92 -15.63 -9.33 1.95
N VAL A 93 -15.98 -10.61 1.94
CA VAL A 93 -17.27 -11.14 1.50
C VAL A 93 -18.39 -10.92 2.52
N ASN A 94 -18.05 -10.68 3.79
CA ASN A 94 -18.99 -10.59 4.89
C ASN A 94 -19.20 -9.16 5.40
N VAL A 95 -18.64 -8.16 4.71
CA VAL A 95 -18.94 -6.75 4.99
C VAL A 95 -20.44 -6.52 4.82
N THR A 96 -21.03 -5.83 5.78
CA THR A 96 -22.43 -5.42 5.77
C THR A 96 -22.53 -3.93 5.49
N ASN A 97 -23.44 -3.54 4.60
CA ASN A 97 -23.73 -2.14 4.33
C ASN A 97 -24.63 -1.49 5.40
N GLU A 98 -25.09 -0.27 5.18
CA GLU A 98 -25.87 0.50 6.16
C GLU A 98 -27.20 -0.18 6.52
N HIS A 99 -27.71 -1.07 5.67
CA HIS A 99 -28.93 -1.85 5.89
C HIS A 99 -28.66 -3.22 6.53
N GLY A 100 -27.39 -3.55 6.80
CA GLY A 100 -26.99 -4.87 7.27
C GLY A 100 -26.93 -5.93 6.17
N ASN A 101 -27.08 -5.54 4.89
CA ASN A 101 -27.00 -6.47 3.77
C ASN A 101 -25.54 -6.72 3.41
N THR A 102 -25.21 -7.97 3.11
CA THR A 102 -23.93 -8.38 2.51
C THR A 102 -24.05 -8.49 0.99
N ALA A 103 -22.94 -8.65 0.28
CA ALA A 103 -22.96 -8.93 -1.16
C ALA A 103 -23.82 -10.18 -1.51
N LEU A 104 -23.86 -11.17 -0.61
CA LEU A 104 -24.69 -12.37 -0.78
C LEU A 104 -26.19 -12.06 -0.69
N HIS A 105 -26.61 -11.11 0.15
CA HIS A 105 -28.01 -10.67 0.20
C HIS A 105 -28.45 -10.10 -1.15
N TYR A 106 -27.61 -9.28 -1.80
CA TYR A 106 -27.90 -8.71 -3.11
C TYR A 106 -27.99 -9.79 -4.19
N ALA A 107 -27.01 -10.71 -4.27
CA ALA A 107 -27.05 -11.81 -5.22
C ALA A 107 -28.31 -12.68 -5.04
N CYS A 108 -28.72 -12.94 -3.79
CA CYS A 108 -29.93 -13.69 -3.47
C CYS A 108 -31.21 -12.96 -3.85
N PHE A 109 -31.29 -11.65 -3.58
CA PHE A 109 -32.46 -10.82 -3.88
C PHE A 109 -32.73 -10.72 -5.39
N TRP A 110 -31.67 -10.54 -6.19
CA TRP A 110 -31.77 -10.49 -7.65
C TRP A 110 -31.89 -11.87 -8.31
N GLY A 111 -31.57 -12.95 -7.57
CA GLY A 111 -31.69 -14.33 -8.03
C GLY A 111 -30.48 -14.83 -8.84
N ASP A 112 -29.33 -14.18 -8.70
CA ASP A 112 -28.09 -14.55 -9.39
C ASP A 112 -27.41 -15.75 -8.73
N GLN A 113 -27.92 -16.95 -9.03
CA GLN A 113 -27.45 -18.21 -8.45
C GLN A 113 -25.93 -18.39 -8.60
N ALA A 114 -25.37 -18.10 -9.76
CA ALA A 114 -23.95 -18.30 -10.02
C ALA A 114 -23.06 -17.42 -9.13
N ILE A 115 -23.46 -16.17 -8.87
CA ILE A 115 -22.73 -15.26 -7.99
C ILE A 115 -22.88 -15.69 -6.54
N ALA A 116 -24.10 -16.09 -6.15
CA ALA A 116 -24.35 -16.52 -4.78
C ALA A 116 -23.54 -17.79 -4.41
N GLU A 117 -23.44 -18.76 -5.33
CA GLU A 117 -22.61 -19.95 -5.13
C GLU A 117 -21.11 -19.58 -5.02
N GLU A 118 -20.62 -18.65 -5.83
CA GLU A 118 -19.22 -18.18 -5.75
C GLU A 118 -18.91 -17.45 -4.45
N LEU A 119 -19.82 -16.61 -3.97
CA LEU A 119 -19.66 -15.91 -2.69
C LEU A 119 -19.61 -16.90 -1.53
N VAL A 120 -20.49 -17.91 -1.50
CA VAL A 120 -20.47 -18.96 -0.47
C VAL A 120 -19.18 -19.78 -0.54
N ALA A 121 -18.73 -20.15 -1.74
CA ALA A 121 -17.45 -20.83 -1.94
C ALA A 121 -16.25 -19.99 -1.49
N ALA A 122 -16.35 -18.66 -1.55
CA ALA A 122 -15.35 -17.72 -1.04
C ALA A 122 -15.49 -17.41 0.47
N GLY A 123 -16.40 -18.08 1.19
CA GLY A 123 -16.58 -17.94 2.64
C GLY A 123 -17.66 -16.94 3.07
N ALA A 124 -18.58 -16.56 2.19
CA ALA A 124 -19.74 -15.76 2.59
C ALA A 124 -20.66 -16.57 3.51
N LEU A 125 -21.07 -15.95 4.61
CA LEU A 125 -21.93 -16.55 5.62
C LEU A 125 -23.41 -16.40 5.23
N VAL A 126 -24.11 -17.52 5.12
CA VAL A 126 -25.56 -17.56 4.82
C VAL A 126 -26.45 -17.18 6.01
N SER A 127 -25.87 -17.02 7.20
CA SER A 127 -26.58 -16.83 8.47
C SER A 127 -26.56 -15.39 9.00
N ILE A 128 -25.87 -14.46 8.33
CA ILE A 128 -25.85 -13.04 8.69
C ILE A 128 -27.23 -12.45 8.44
N ALA A 129 -27.88 -11.92 9.48
CA ALA A 129 -29.13 -11.22 9.34
C ALA A 129 -28.90 -9.72 9.08
N ASN A 130 -29.73 -9.13 8.23
CA ASN A 130 -29.78 -7.68 8.01
C ASN A 130 -30.60 -6.96 9.10
N LYS A 131 -30.82 -5.65 8.96
CA LYS A 131 -31.61 -4.84 9.93
C LYS A 131 -33.06 -5.29 10.07
N ASP A 132 -33.65 -5.84 9.02
CA ASP A 132 -35.01 -6.39 9.03
C ASP A 132 -35.07 -7.79 9.66
N GLY A 133 -33.90 -8.36 9.98
CA GLY A 133 -33.76 -9.72 10.47
C GLY A 133 -33.75 -10.77 9.36
N ASP A 134 -33.72 -10.41 8.09
CA ASP A 134 -33.67 -11.36 6.99
C ASP A 134 -32.24 -11.85 6.76
N THR A 135 -32.07 -13.15 6.55
CA THR A 135 -30.79 -13.74 6.09
C THR A 135 -30.73 -13.79 4.57
N PRO A 136 -29.56 -14.02 3.94
CA PRO A 136 -29.48 -14.20 2.50
C PRO A 136 -30.40 -15.31 1.98
N LEU A 137 -30.58 -16.38 2.76
CA LEU A 137 -31.49 -17.48 2.43
C LEU A 137 -32.96 -17.05 2.40
N ASP A 138 -33.35 -16.13 3.28
CA ASP A 138 -34.72 -15.58 3.33
C ASP A 138 -35.00 -14.67 2.12
N LYS A 139 -33.98 -13.96 1.62
CA LYS A 139 -34.08 -13.14 0.40
C LYS A 139 -34.01 -13.95 -0.89
N ALA A 140 -33.47 -15.18 -0.84
CA ALA A 140 -33.32 -16.05 -2.00
C ALA A 140 -34.65 -16.72 -2.40
N ARG A 141 -34.88 -16.86 -3.72
CA ARG A 141 -36.01 -17.65 -4.24
C ARG A 141 -35.75 -19.15 -4.01
N GLY A 142 -36.81 -19.92 -3.73
CA GLY A 142 -36.72 -21.27 -3.14
C GLY A 142 -35.78 -22.30 -3.79
N VAL A 143 -35.42 -22.18 -5.09
CA VAL A 143 -34.40 -23.04 -5.72
C VAL A 143 -32.99 -22.63 -5.29
N VAL A 144 -32.71 -21.32 -5.34
CA VAL A 144 -31.42 -20.74 -4.93
C VAL A 144 -31.23 -20.92 -3.42
N ALA A 145 -32.26 -20.69 -2.61
CA ALA A 145 -32.20 -20.87 -1.16
C ALA A 145 -31.80 -22.30 -0.76
N LYS A 146 -32.43 -23.32 -1.37
CA LYS A 146 -32.08 -24.74 -1.12
C LYS A 146 -30.65 -25.05 -1.52
N ARG A 147 -30.24 -24.61 -2.72
CA ARG A 147 -28.89 -24.83 -3.21
C ARG A 147 -27.81 -24.19 -2.33
N LEU A 148 -28.04 -22.95 -1.88
CA LEU A 148 -27.12 -22.25 -0.99
C LEU A 148 -27.08 -22.86 0.41
N HIS A 149 -28.23 -23.32 0.93
CA HIS A 149 -28.28 -24.07 2.18
C HIS A 149 -27.44 -25.35 2.10
N ASP A 150 -27.64 -26.15 1.06
CA ASP A 150 -26.90 -27.40 0.87
C ASP A 150 -25.39 -27.14 0.73
N LEU A 151 -25.03 -26.08 0.00
CA LEU A 151 -23.64 -25.66 -0.17
C LEU A 151 -23.02 -25.16 1.15
N ALA A 152 -23.77 -24.41 1.96
CA ALA A 152 -23.30 -23.96 3.27
C ALA A 152 -23.08 -25.12 4.23
N VAL A 153 -23.92 -26.16 4.17
CA VAL A 153 -23.75 -27.41 4.93
C VAL A 153 -22.51 -28.18 4.44
N GLU A 154 -22.29 -28.26 3.13
CA GLU A 154 -21.12 -28.89 2.53
C GLU A 154 -19.81 -28.23 3.00
N TYR A 155 -19.79 -26.89 3.10
CA TYR A 155 -18.66 -26.13 3.64
C TYR A 155 -18.60 -26.07 5.18
N GLY A 156 -19.52 -26.73 5.89
CA GLY A 156 -19.51 -26.82 7.35
C GLY A 156 -19.84 -25.53 8.09
N GLN A 157 -20.64 -24.64 7.51
CA GLN A 157 -21.05 -23.39 8.17
C GLN A 157 -22.04 -23.63 9.32
N ASP A 158 -21.95 -22.84 10.40
CA ASP A 158 -22.98 -22.81 11.44
C ASP A 158 -24.19 -21.99 10.95
N LEU A 159 -25.33 -22.68 10.80
CA LEU A 159 -26.59 -22.10 10.34
C LEU A 159 -27.31 -21.27 11.41
N LYS A 160 -26.73 -21.13 12.61
CA LYS A 160 -27.27 -20.22 13.63
C LYS A 160 -27.27 -18.79 13.12
N LYS A 161 -28.47 -18.20 13.13
CA LYS A 161 -28.71 -16.82 12.74
C LYS A 161 -27.84 -15.85 13.57
N ILE A 162 -26.95 -15.15 12.88
CA ILE A 162 -26.13 -14.09 13.46
C ILE A 162 -26.94 -12.81 13.36
N GLN A 163 -27.39 -12.29 14.50
CA GLN A 163 -28.15 -11.04 14.53
C GLN A 163 -27.29 -9.87 14.04
N PHE A 164 -27.91 -8.96 13.29
CA PHE A 164 -27.31 -7.70 12.93
C PHE A 164 -26.83 -6.98 14.19
N LYS A 165 -25.53 -6.74 14.26
CA LYS A 165 -24.95 -5.81 15.23
C LYS A 165 -24.55 -4.60 14.43
N ASP A 166 -24.91 -3.42 14.92
CA ASP A 166 -24.46 -2.19 14.28
C ASP A 166 -22.94 -2.08 14.40
N GLN A 167 -22.25 -2.45 13.32
CA GLN A 167 -20.80 -2.37 13.19
C GLN A 167 -20.37 -0.96 12.79
N SER A 168 -21.25 0.04 12.95
CA SER A 168 -20.95 1.44 12.66
C SER A 168 -19.69 1.99 13.34
N TRP A 169 -19.19 1.30 14.37
CA TRP A 169 -17.97 1.60 15.10
C TRP A 169 -16.71 0.83 14.62
N LEU A 170 -16.84 -0.34 13.96
CA LEU A 170 -15.69 -1.07 13.44
C LEU A 170 -15.04 -0.25 12.31
N GLY A 171 -13.73 -0.01 12.42
CA GLY A 171 -12.93 0.79 11.49
C GLY A 171 -12.79 0.23 10.06
N LEU A 172 -13.73 -0.60 9.60
CA LEU A 172 -13.92 -1.00 8.20
C LEU A 172 -14.58 0.10 7.38
N LYS A 173 -15.21 1.06 8.06
CA LYS A 173 -15.61 2.32 7.42
C LYS A 173 -14.37 3.00 6.87
N THR A 174 -14.50 3.58 5.69
CA THR A 174 -13.80 4.82 5.37
C THR A 174 -14.23 5.91 6.38
N ARG A 175 -13.81 5.79 7.65
CA ARG A 175 -13.39 6.97 8.41
C ARG A 175 -11.97 7.18 7.90
N SER A 176 -11.73 8.05 6.93
CA SER A 176 -12.18 9.43 6.88
C SER A 176 -13.55 9.69 6.24
N ARG A 177 -14.39 10.45 6.95
CA ARG A 177 -15.57 11.20 6.43
C ARG A 177 -15.18 12.25 5.37
N ASP A 178 -14.02 12.07 4.76
CA ASP A 178 -13.21 13.11 4.19
C ASP A 178 -12.22 12.42 3.26
N ALA A 179 -12.61 12.31 1.99
CA ALA A 179 -11.68 12.28 0.87
C ALA A 179 -10.83 13.58 0.79
N THR A 180 -10.73 14.35 1.89
CA THR A 180 -10.04 15.63 2.01
C THR A 180 -8.59 15.50 2.39
N LEU A 181 -8.16 14.35 2.95
CA LEU A 181 -6.75 14.11 3.26
C LEU A 181 -5.88 14.34 2.02
N SER A 182 -6.41 14.06 0.82
CA SER A 182 -5.79 14.29 -0.48
C SER A 182 -6.28 15.55 -1.24
N ARG A 183 -7.20 16.36 -0.70
CA ARG A 183 -7.64 17.63 -1.33
C ARG A 183 -6.83 18.83 -0.87
N HIS A 184 -6.22 18.77 0.32
CA HIS A 184 -5.51 19.91 0.89
C HIS A 184 -4.04 19.95 0.44
N LYS A 185 -3.71 20.90 -0.46
CA LYS A 185 -2.31 21.22 -0.81
C LYS A 185 -1.51 21.78 0.37
N GLY A 186 -2.16 22.19 1.47
CA GLY A 186 -1.49 22.67 2.67
C GLY A 186 -2.36 22.46 3.91
N ILE A 187 -1.73 22.01 4.99
CA ILE A 187 -2.32 21.77 6.31
C ILE A 187 -1.69 22.79 7.27
N SER A 188 -2.48 23.37 8.18
CA SER A 188 -1.93 24.21 9.23
C SER A 188 -1.32 23.35 10.33
N MET A 189 -0.16 23.75 10.87
CA MET A 189 0.45 23.02 11.98
C MET A 189 -0.47 22.97 13.21
N ALA A 190 -1.28 24.01 13.42
CA ALA A 190 -2.24 24.09 14.52
C ALA A 190 -3.37 23.05 14.43
N ASP A 191 -3.67 22.56 13.22
CA ASP A 191 -4.70 21.54 13.02
C ASP A 191 -4.18 20.13 13.35
N LEU A 192 -2.86 19.97 13.44
CA LEU A 192 -2.19 18.72 13.77
C LEU A 192 -2.07 18.57 15.29
N SER A 193 -2.89 17.70 15.88
CA SER A 193 -2.80 17.37 17.30
C SER A 193 -1.66 16.36 17.56
N LEU A 194 -0.41 16.82 17.45
CA LEU A 194 0.79 16.01 17.70
C LEU A 194 0.97 15.77 19.20
N HIS A 195 1.22 14.51 19.60
CA HIS A 195 1.31 14.14 21.02
C HIS A 195 2.46 13.18 21.36
N THR A 196 2.95 12.35 20.42
CA THR A 196 3.99 11.35 20.72
C THR A 196 5.16 11.46 19.75
N HIS A 197 6.36 11.71 20.28
CA HIS A 197 7.59 11.68 19.49
C HIS A 197 7.97 10.22 19.13
N LEU A 198 8.21 9.95 17.85
CA LEU A 198 8.52 8.61 17.34
C LEU A 198 10.01 8.41 17.04
N ALA A 199 10.66 9.42 16.44
CA ALA A 199 12.05 9.35 16.02
C ALA A 199 12.63 10.74 15.77
N SER A 200 13.92 10.91 16.06
CA SER A 200 14.71 12.07 15.64
C SER A 200 15.77 11.60 14.66
N THR A 201 15.78 12.20 13.47
CA THR A 201 16.72 11.89 12.40
C THR A 201 17.41 13.18 11.93
N PRO A 202 18.56 13.08 11.25
CA PRO A 202 19.19 14.25 10.63
C PRO A 202 18.26 15.00 9.66
N SER A 203 17.30 14.30 9.06
CA SER A 203 16.33 14.89 8.12
C SER A 203 15.15 15.59 8.79
N GLY A 204 14.94 15.38 10.09
CA GLY A 204 13.74 15.85 10.75
C GLY A 204 13.32 15.02 11.96
N GLU A 205 12.35 15.56 12.68
CA GLU A 205 11.67 14.89 13.78
C GLU A 205 10.36 14.28 13.30
N THR A 206 10.05 13.08 13.77
CA THR A 206 8.83 12.37 13.41
C THR A 206 7.93 12.25 14.62
N TRP A 207 6.71 12.75 14.50
CA TRP A 207 5.71 12.84 15.55
C TRP A 207 4.43 12.11 15.13
N ARG A 208 3.83 11.35 16.05
CA ARG A 208 2.47 10.84 15.93
C ARG A 208 1.49 11.88 16.45
N GLY A 209 0.39 12.04 15.74
CA GLY A 209 -0.73 12.86 16.17
C GLY A 209 -2.04 12.43 15.54
N ARG A 210 -3.06 13.28 15.68
CA ARG A 210 -4.31 13.15 14.92
C ARG A 210 -4.59 14.38 14.08
N TRP A 211 -5.17 14.15 12.91
CA TRP A 211 -5.69 15.20 12.05
C TRP A 211 -7.02 14.73 11.45
N GLN A 212 -8.07 15.55 11.61
CA GLN A 212 -9.45 15.22 11.18
C GLN A 212 -9.93 13.83 11.65
N ASN A 213 -9.63 13.47 12.91
CA ASN A 213 -9.90 12.16 13.53
C ASN A 213 -9.15 10.96 12.96
N ASN A 214 -8.18 11.17 12.07
CA ASN A 214 -7.30 10.12 11.58
C ASN A 214 -5.97 10.13 12.32
N ASP A 215 -5.45 8.95 12.65
CA ASP A 215 -4.11 8.79 13.21
C ASP A 215 -3.07 9.02 12.10
N ILE A 216 -2.19 10.00 12.33
CA ILE A 216 -1.20 10.44 11.35
C ILE A 216 0.20 10.44 11.95
N VAL A 217 1.18 10.47 11.06
CA VAL A 217 2.58 10.76 11.37
C VAL A 217 2.97 12.02 10.63
N ALA A 218 3.44 13.02 11.37
CA ALA A 218 4.00 14.25 10.82
C ALA A 218 5.53 14.19 10.96
N LYS A 219 6.23 14.35 9.84
CA LYS A 219 7.69 14.49 9.82
C LYS A 219 8.03 15.96 9.61
N ILE A 220 8.45 16.62 10.68
CA ILE A 220 8.92 18.01 10.67
C ILE A 220 10.34 18.01 10.14
N LEU A 221 10.56 18.66 9.00
CA LEU A 221 11.84 18.67 8.31
C LEU A 221 12.84 19.54 9.05
N ASN A 222 14.07 19.04 9.20
CA ASN A 222 15.17 19.79 9.77
C ASN A 222 16.07 20.36 8.65
N PHE A 223 16.31 21.66 8.66
CA PHE A 223 17.20 22.36 7.74
C PHE A 223 17.68 23.67 8.39
N ARG A 224 18.80 24.22 7.91
CA ARG A 224 19.49 25.35 8.58
C ARG A 224 18.68 26.65 8.58
N GLU A 225 18.05 26.99 7.45
CA GLU A 225 17.33 28.23 7.26
C GLU A 225 16.14 28.03 6.32
N CYS A 226 14.96 28.56 6.69
CA CYS A 226 13.77 28.51 5.85
C CYS A 226 13.75 29.71 4.91
N THR A 227 14.30 29.56 3.71
CA THR A 227 14.22 30.62 2.68
C THR A 227 12.94 30.48 1.87
N ALA A 228 12.46 31.59 1.29
CA ALA A 228 11.30 31.56 0.38
C ALA A 228 11.49 30.61 -0.82
N ARG A 229 12.75 30.39 -1.23
CA ARG A 229 13.11 29.41 -2.26
C ARG A 229 12.82 27.98 -1.80
N ILE A 230 13.25 27.60 -0.59
CA ILE A 230 12.99 26.27 -0.02
C ILE A 230 11.48 26.00 0.09
N CYS A 231 10.68 27.00 0.49
CA CYS A 231 9.23 26.86 0.54
C CYS A 231 8.60 26.62 -0.85
N ARG A 232 9.16 27.24 -1.89
CA ARG A 232 8.73 27.05 -3.28
C ARG A 232 9.12 25.67 -3.79
N ASP A 233 10.38 25.29 -3.62
CA ASP A 233 10.91 23.99 -4.02
C ASP A 233 10.15 22.85 -3.30
N PHE A 234 9.86 23.01 -2.01
CA PHE A 234 9.01 22.09 -1.25
C PHE A 234 7.60 21.97 -1.83
N ASN A 235 6.95 23.09 -2.17
CA ASN A 235 5.62 23.08 -2.78
C ASN A 235 5.59 22.44 -4.18
N GLU A 236 6.68 22.51 -4.92
CA GLU A 236 6.82 21.91 -6.25
C GLU A 236 7.11 20.40 -6.19
N GLU A 237 7.91 19.98 -5.19
CA GLU A 237 8.34 18.59 -5.06
C GLU A 237 7.36 17.70 -4.28
N PHE A 238 6.66 18.23 -3.25
CA PHE A 238 5.78 17.39 -2.42
C PHE A 238 4.65 16.67 -3.18
N PRO A 239 4.02 17.23 -4.24
CA PRO A 239 2.93 16.54 -4.93
C PRO A 239 3.39 15.23 -5.55
N LYS A 240 4.67 15.13 -5.94
CA LYS A 240 5.29 13.92 -6.49
C LYS A 240 5.33 12.76 -5.48
N LEU A 241 5.24 13.05 -4.20
CA LEU A 241 5.23 12.06 -3.11
C LEU A 241 3.83 11.53 -2.79
N ARG A 242 2.79 12.07 -3.42
CA ARG A 242 1.38 11.75 -3.17
C ARG A 242 0.90 10.58 -4.04
N ILE A 243 1.68 9.51 -4.06
CA ILE A 243 1.47 8.36 -4.95
C ILE A 243 0.41 7.41 -4.34
N PHE A 244 -0.86 7.61 -4.69
CA PHE A 244 -1.97 6.76 -4.21
C PHE A 244 -2.26 5.55 -5.10
N SER A 245 -1.65 5.50 -6.29
CA SER A 245 -1.87 4.51 -7.34
C SER A 245 -1.07 3.21 -7.16
N HIS A 246 -0.70 2.86 -5.92
CA HIS A 246 -0.10 1.57 -5.63
C HIS A 246 -0.32 1.13 -4.16
N PRO A 247 -0.71 -0.13 -3.88
CA PRO A 247 -1.04 -0.56 -2.52
C PRO A 247 0.19 -0.67 -1.62
N ASN A 248 1.36 -1.01 -2.17
CA ASN A 248 2.62 -1.13 -1.42
C ASN A 248 3.43 0.19 -1.37
N VAL A 249 2.84 1.32 -1.74
CA VAL A 249 3.43 2.64 -1.54
C VAL A 249 2.63 3.34 -0.45
N LEU A 250 3.31 3.92 0.53
CA LEU A 250 2.70 4.76 1.56
C LEU A 250 2.83 6.22 1.11
N PRO A 251 1.76 6.83 0.60
CA PRO A 251 1.80 8.20 0.09
C PRO A 251 1.93 9.23 1.21
N VAL A 252 2.45 10.39 0.83
CA VAL A 252 2.26 11.61 1.61
C VAL A 252 0.81 12.06 1.42
N LEU A 253 0.08 12.21 2.53
CA LEU A 253 -1.30 12.66 2.52
C LEU A 253 -1.36 14.17 2.22
N GLY A 254 -0.56 14.94 2.95
CA GLY A 254 -0.45 16.38 2.77
C GLY A 254 0.83 16.93 3.37
N CYS A 255 0.98 18.25 3.33
CA CYS A 255 2.16 18.93 3.84
C CYS A 255 1.78 20.16 4.67
N VAL A 256 2.67 20.55 5.57
CA VAL A 256 2.64 21.84 6.27
C VAL A 256 3.73 22.69 5.64
N ASN A 257 3.36 23.84 5.07
CA ASN A 257 4.32 24.83 4.57
C ASN A 257 4.07 26.16 5.29
N GLN A 258 4.54 26.25 6.54
CA GLN A 258 4.39 27.41 7.41
C GLN A 258 5.75 27.79 8.00
N PRO A 259 6.54 28.63 7.29
CA PRO A 259 7.88 29.01 7.75
C PRO A 259 7.88 29.48 9.21
N PRO A 260 8.81 28.98 10.06
CA PRO A 260 9.98 28.17 9.71
C PRO A 260 9.73 26.65 9.62
N GLN A 261 8.49 26.18 9.82
CA GLN A 261 8.16 24.75 9.90
C GLN A 261 7.63 24.23 8.55
N LEU A 262 8.38 23.26 7.99
CA LEU A 262 7.92 22.43 6.89
C LEU A 262 7.73 21.01 7.39
N ALA A 263 6.60 20.38 7.07
CA ALA A 263 6.36 19.00 7.47
C ALA A 263 5.63 18.21 6.38
N THR A 264 5.92 16.91 6.30
CA THR A 264 5.13 15.95 5.52
C THR A 264 4.23 15.16 6.46
N VAL A 265 3.00 14.89 6.03
CA VAL A 265 2.01 14.15 6.81
C VAL A 265 1.70 12.84 6.08
N SER A 266 1.86 11.71 6.76
CA SER A 266 1.51 10.37 6.25
C SER A 266 0.62 9.63 7.24
N GLN A 267 0.05 8.51 6.81
CA GLN A 267 -0.78 7.66 7.68
C GLN A 267 0.09 6.99 8.75
N PHE A 268 -0.42 6.90 9.99
CA PHE A 268 0.24 6.15 11.04
C PHE A 268 0.16 4.64 10.78
N MET A 269 1.30 3.96 10.87
CA MET A 269 1.44 2.52 10.66
C MET A 269 1.71 1.84 12.01
N ALA A 270 0.78 0.99 12.47
CA ALA A 270 0.75 0.47 13.83
C ALA A 270 1.99 -0.37 14.21
N ARG A 271 2.59 -1.09 13.26
CA ARG A 271 3.78 -1.93 13.48
C ARG A 271 5.10 -1.17 13.30
N GLY A 272 5.06 0.07 12.83
CA GLY A 272 6.24 0.90 12.58
C GLY A 272 7.04 0.44 11.35
N SER A 273 8.35 0.69 11.37
CA SER A 273 9.24 0.34 10.27
C SER A 273 9.65 -1.14 10.28
N LEU A 274 10.05 -1.67 9.13
CA LEU A 274 10.58 -3.02 8.98
C LEU A 274 11.80 -3.21 9.88
N HIS A 275 12.68 -2.20 10.00
CA HIS A 275 13.82 -2.24 10.91
C HIS A 275 13.40 -2.50 12.36
N ARG A 276 12.34 -1.82 12.84
CA ARG A 276 11.81 -2.04 14.21
C ARG A 276 11.12 -3.39 14.32
N LEU A 277 10.38 -3.84 13.30
CA LEU A 277 9.79 -5.18 13.27
C LEU A 277 10.88 -6.25 13.42
N LEU A 278 11.97 -6.08 12.68
CA LEU A 278 13.06 -7.03 12.60
C LEU A 278 13.92 -7.03 13.88
N HIS A 279 14.32 -5.86 14.38
CA HIS A 279 15.35 -5.76 15.41
C HIS A 279 14.84 -5.20 16.75
N GLY A 280 13.66 -4.60 16.76
CA GLY A 280 13.11 -3.86 17.91
C GLY A 280 12.31 -4.69 18.92
N GLY A 281 12.41 -6.02 18.91
CA GLY A 281 11.78 -6.89 19.91
C GLY A 281 10.24 -6.88 19.90
N THR A 282 9.62 -6.69 18.73
CA THR A 282 8.15 -6.54 18.58
C THR A 282 7.32 -7.80 18.87
N GLY A 283 7.96 -8.93 19.20
CA GLY A 283 7.30 -10.21 19.46
C GLY A 283 6.68 -10.87 18.22
N VAL A 284 6.74 -10.23 17.05
CA VAL A 284 6.23 -10.78 15.79
C VAL A 284 7.28 -11.69 15.16
N LEU A 285 6.99 -12.99 15.12
CA LEU A 285 7.83 -13.95 14.41
C LEU A 285 7.63 -13.80 12.89
N VAL A 286 8.67 -13.34 12.20
CA VAL A 286 8.72 -13.33 10.73
C VAL A 286 9.40 -14.62 10.29
N ASP A 287 8.59 -15.58 9.83
CA ASP A 287 9.10 -16.81 9.21
C ASP A 287 9.53 -16.56 7.76
N THR A 288 10.15 -17.56 7.13
CA THR A 288 10.63 -17.46 5.74
C THR A 288 9.52 -17.10 4.76
N ALA A 289 8.30 -17.63 4.96
CA ALA A 289 7.17 -17.36 4.08
C ALA A 289 6.70 -15.90 4.20
N ARG A 290 6.67 -15.33 5.40
CA ARG A 290 6.35 -13.92 5.66
C ARG A 290 7.45 -13.01 5.15
N ALA A 291 8.72 -13.37 5.35
CA ALA A 291 9.86 -12.63 4.79
C ALA A 291 9.76 -12.51 3.26
N LEU A 292 9.43 -13.61 2.57
CA LEU A 292 9.23 -13.60 1.11
C LEU A 292 8.02 -12.76 0.68
N ARG A 293 6.94 -12.72 1.47
CA ARG A 293 5.79 -11.84 1.20
C ARG A 293 6.16 -10.36 1.35
N LEU A 294 6.84 -10.00 2.44
CA LEU A 294 7.32 -8.63 2.65
C LEU A 294 8.27 -8.20 1.53
N ALA A 295 9.20 -9.09 1.14
CA ALA A 295 10.09 -8.86 0.00
C ALA A 295 9.33 -8.64 -1.31
N LEU A 296 8.29 -9.44 -1.58
CA LEU A 296 7.45 -9.31 -2.76
C LEU A 296 6.69 -7.97 -2.77
N ASP A 297 6.14 -7.56 -1.63
CA ASP A 297 5.45 -6.28 -1.47
C ASP A 297 6.39 -5.10 -1.77
N ILE A 298 7.61 -5.12 -1.22
CA ILE A 298 8.65 -4.11 -1.48
C ILE A 298 9.04 -4.12 -2.97
N ALA A 299 9.25 -5.30 -3.57
CA ALA A 299 9.62 -5.42 -4.98
C ALA A 299 8.53 -4.88 -5.91
N ARG A 300 7.25 -5.12 -5.61
CA ARG A 300 6.11 -4.54 -6.37
C ARG A 300 6.08 -3.02 -6.26
N ALA A 301 6.27 -2.48 -5.06
CA ALA A 301 6.35 -1.04 -4.85
C ALA A 301 7.48 -0.41 -5.67
N MET A 302 8.68 -1.00 -5.63
CA MET A 302 9.84 -0.46 -6.36
C MET A 302 9.69 -0.62 -7.87
N ALA A 303 9.13 -1.73 -8.36
CA ALA A 303 8.78 -1.88 -9.78
C ALA A 303 7.87 -0.75 -10.25
N PHE A 304 6.82 -0.45 -9.47
CA PHE A 304 5.91 0.64 -9.77
C PHE A 304 6.62 2.00 -9.75
N LEU A 305 7.40 2.31 -8.72
CA LEU A 305 8.13 3.58 -8.60
C LEU A 305 9.16 3.77 -9.73
N HIS A 306 9.81 2.70 -10.20
CA HIS A 306 10.74 2.75 -11.33
C HIS A 306 10.02 2.93 -12.67
N GLY A 307 8.78 2.45 -12.77
CA GLY A 307 7.91 2.65 -13.93
C GLY A 307 7.34 4.07 -14.07
N LEU A 308 7.44 4.91 -13.03
CA LEU A 308 7.06 6.32 -13.11
C LEU A 308 8.07 7.12 -13.94
N ASP A 309 7.61 8.20 -14.56
CA ASP A 309 8.44 9.09 -15.37
C ASP A 309 9.70 9.54 -14.64
N ARG A 310 10.82 9.62 -15.37
CA ARG A 310 12.14 10.02 -14.81
C ARG A 310 12.11 11.37 -14.09
N HIS A 311 11.20 12.26 -14.44
CA HIS A 311 11.00 13.58 -13.81
C HIS A 311 10.32 13.52 -12.43
N ASN A 312 9.65 12.40 -12.12
CA ASN A 312 8.98 12.13 -10.84
C ASN A 312 9.81 11.25 -9.91
N ARG A 313 11.04 10.89 -10.30
CA ARG A 313 11.95 10.11 -9.45
C ARG A 313 12.47 10.96 -8.31
N CYS A 314 11.95 10.67 -7.12
CA CYS A 314 12.38 11.31 -5.89
C CYS A 314 13.73 10.73 -5.44
N ARG A 315 14.54 11.53 -4.73
CA ARG A 315 15.79 11.03 -4.13
C ARG A 315 15.44 10.15 -2.94
N PHE A 316 15.31 8.86 -3.22
CA PHE A 316 14.97 7.83 -2.25
C PHE A 316 16.10 6.81 -2.18
N HIS A 317 16.54 6.46 -0.97
CA HIS A 317 17.57 5.45 -0.74
C HIS A 317 16.92 4.32 0.05
N LEU A 318 16.56 3.24 -0.63
CA LEU A 318 15.82 2.14 -0.04
C LEU A 318 16.58 1.50 1.14
N ASN A 319 15.93 1.38 2.30
CA ASN A 319 16.46 0.71 3.49
C ASN A 319 15.30 0.21 4.38
N SER A 320 15.60 -0.56 5.43
CA SER A 320 14.57 -1.16 6.29
C SER A 320 13.86 -0.15 7.19
N LYS A 321 14.42 1.05 7.36
CA LYS A 321 13.80 2.13 8.15
C LYS A 321 12.68 2.83 7.38
N HIS A 322 12.75 2.86 6.04
CA HIS A 322 11.76 3.49 5.16
C HIS A 322 10.61 2.58 4.72
N ILE A 323 10.69 1.29 5.05
CA ILE A 323 9.59 0.35 4.80
C ILE A 323 8.72 0.33 6.03
N MET A 324 7.46 0.68 5.89
CA MET A 324 6.48 0.67 6.97
C MET A 324 5.59 -0.56 6.87
N ILE A 325 5.21 -1.08 8.03
CA ILE A 325 4.45 -2.32 8.14
C ILE A 325 3.05 -2.01 8.67
N ASP A 326 2.06 -2.46 7.91
CA ASP A 326 0.65 -2.33 8.24
C ASP A 326 0.22 -3.37 9.31
N GLU A 327 -1.01 -3.24 9.83
CA GLU A 327 -1.57 -4.20 10.80
C GLU A 327 -1.63 -5.63 10.24
N ASP A 328 -1.92 -5.76 8.94
CA ASP A 328 -2.01 -7.02 8.19
C ASP A 328 -0.65 -7.59 7.76
N LEU A 329 0.46 -7.01 8.24
CA LEU A 329 1.83 -7.36 7.83
C LEU A 329 2.10 -7.14 6.33
N THR A 330 1.45 -6.16 5.72
CA THR A 330 1.78 -5.67 4.38
C THR A 330 2.88 -4.64 4.47
N ALA A 331 3.90 -4.77 3.61
CA ALA A 331 4.96 -3.78 3.51
C ALA A 331 4.56 -2.64 2.57
N ARG A 332 4.83 -1.40 3.01
CA ARG A 332 4.63 -0.19 2.21
C ARG A 332 5.89 0.68 2.22
N VAL A 333 6.34 1.14 1.06
CA VAL A 333 7.49 2.05 0.96
C VAL A 333 7.05 3.47 1.29
N ASN A 334 7.65 4.08 2.30
CA ASN A 334 7.28 5.41 2.82
C ASN A 334 7.81 6.54 1.95
N MET A 335 6.91 7.24 1.24
CA MET A 335 7.29 8.40 0.42
C MET A 335 7.61 9.64 1.26
N ALA A 336 7.15 9.72 2.51
CA ALA A 336 7.49 10.84 3.41
C ALA A 336 8.99 10.87 3.79
N ASP A 337 9.70 9.77 3.54
CA ASP A 337 11.14 9.67 3.79
C ASP A 337 12.02 10.01 2.58
N ALA A 338 11.42 10.19 1.40
CA ALA A 338 12.13 10.71 0.25
C ALA A 338 12.72 12.09 0.56
N LYS A 339 13.93 12.35 0.07
CA LYS A 339 14.65 13.58 0.32
C LYS A 339 14.29 14.63 -0.73
N PHE A 340 13.96 15.83 -0.26
CA PHE A 340 13.80 17.00 -1.12
C PHE A 340 15.17 17.47 -1.65
N SER A 341 15.18 18.20 -2.78
CA SER A 341 16.42 18.68 -3.42
C SER A 341 17.34 19.49 -2.49
N PHE A 342 16.76 20.23 -1.54
CA PHE A 342 17.48 21.07 -0.58
C PHE A 342 17.94 20.33 0.69
N GLN A 343 17.51 19.08 0.90
CA GLN A 343 17.88 18.31 2.09
C GLN A 343 19.18 17.54 1.90
N GLU A 344 20.02 17.56 2.96
CA GLU A 344 21.16 16.65 3.14
C GLU A 344 22.07 16.51 1.90
N VAL A 345 22.29 17.62 1.18
CA VAL A 345 23.11 17.63 -0.03
C VAL A 345 24.53 17.17 0.29
N GLY A 346 24.93 16.02 -0.27
CA GLY A 346 26.25 15.42 -0.08
C GLY A 346 26.45 14.70 1.27
N ARG A 347 25.38 14.40 2.02
CA ARG A 347 25.47 13.65 3.28
C ARG A 347 24.77 12.31 3.18
N ILE A 348 25.38 11.28 3.77
CA ILE A 348 24.88 9.91 3.77
C ILE A 348 24.94 9.39 5.21
N TYR A 349 23.80 8.96 5.74
CA TYR A 349 23.68 8.51 7.13
C TYR A 349 23.44 7.00 7.26
N GLU A 350 23.02 6.34 6.18
CA GLU A 350 22.69 4.90 6.17
C GLU A 350 23.36 4.17 4.99
N PRO A 351 24.70 4.15 4.90
CA PRO A 351 25.39 3.58 3.75
C PRO A 351 25.35 2.06 3.69
N ALA A 352 24.94 1.38 4.77
CA ALA A 352 24.95 -0.09 4.87
C ALA A 352 24.06 -0.79 3.82
N TRP A 353 23.02 -0.11 3.33
CA TRP A 353 22.15 -0.61 2.25
C TRP A 353 22.55 -0.09 0.87
N MET A 354 23.45 0.90 0.78
CA MET A 354 23.79 1.54 -0.49
C MET A 354 24.75 0.69 -1.32
N SER A 355 24.65 0.84 -2.64
CA SER A 355 25.60 0.21 -3.56
C SER A 355 26.95 0.95 -3.59
N PRO A 356 28.05 0.26 -3.92
CA PRO A 356 29.37 0.87 -4.01
C PRO A 356 29.40 2.04 -5.00
N GLU A 357 28.68 1.94 -6.12
CA GLU A 357 28.61 3.03 -7.10
C GLU A 357 27.81 4.24 -6.60
N ALA A 358 26.79 4.04 -5.75
CA ALA A 358 26.03 5.14 -5.15
C ALA A 358 26.86 5.95 -4.15
N LEU A 359 27.89 5.34 -3.57
CA LEU A 359 28.82 5.98 -2.62
C LEU A 359 30.02 6.64 -3.31
N SER A 360 30.42 6.15 -4.49
CA SER A 360 31.67 6.57 -5.16
C SER A 360 31.46 7.48 -6.38
N LYS A 361 30.32 7.40 -7.07
CA LYS A 361 30.05 8.15 -8.30
C LYS A 361 29.18 9.38 -8.06
N ARG A 362 29.19 10.31 -9.03
CA ARG A 362 28.29 11.46 -9.02
C ARG A 362 26.86 11.01 -9.36
N PRO A 363 25.81 11.69 -8.85
CA PRO A 363 24.41 11.35 -9.12
C PRO A 363 24.04 11.18 -10.61
N ALA A 364 24.66 11.94 -11.51
CA ALA A 364 24.41 11.85 -12.96
C ALA A 364 24.97 10.56 -13.61
N ASP A 365 25.96 9.94 -12.98
CA ASP A 365 26.70 8.78 -13.49
C ASP A 365 26.20 7.46 -12.86
N ILE A 366 25.16 7.53 -11.99
CA ILE A 366 24.62 6.39 -11.25
C ILE A 366 23.36 5.86 -11.95
N ASN A 367 23.33 4.55 -12.17
CA ASN A 367 22.09 3.87 -12.50
C ASN A 367 21.29 3.66 -11.19
N LEU A 368 20.33 4.55 -10.92
CA LEU A 368 19.51 4.52 -9.72
C LEU A 368 18.73 3.21 -9.56
N GLU A 369 18.22 2.65 -10.67
CA GLU A 369 17.44 1.41 -10.62
C GLU A 369 18.30 0.23 -10.17
N ALA A 370 19.51 0.14 -10.69
CA ALA A 370 20.48 -0.86 -10.30
C ALA A 370 20.96 -0.66 -8.86
N SER A 371 21.12 0.59 -8.40
CA SER A 371 21.46 0.94 -7.02
C SER A 371 20.35 0.55 -6.03
N ASP A 372 19.09 0.78 -6.40
CA ASP A 372 17.94 0.36 -5.59
C ASP A 372 17.81 -1.16 -5.54
N MET A 373 18.13 -1.86 -6.64
CA MET A 373 18.17 -3.33 -6.66
C MET A 373 19.23 -3.89 -5.70
N TRP A 374 20.38 -3.23 -5.56
CA TRP A 374 21.37 -3.58 -4.56
C TRP A 374 20.83 -3.41 -3.14
N SER A 375 20.20 -2.26 -2.88
CA SER A 375 19.59 -1.96 -1.60
C SER A 375 18.51 -2.98 -1.23
N PHE A 376 17.72 -3.40 -2.22
CA PHE A 376 16.76 -4.49 -2.08
C PHE A 376 17.41 -5.83 -1.79
N ALA A 377 18.59 -6.12 -2.35
CA ALA A 377 19.31 -7.33 -2.04
C ALA A 377 19.82 -7.37 -0.59
N VAL A 378 20.29 -6.23 -0.06
CA VAL A 378 20.66 -6.10 1.36
C VAL A 378 19.41 -6.27 2.25
N LEU A 379 18.25 -5.78 1.82
CA LEU A 379 16.98 -6.04 2.52
C LEU A 379 16.57 -7.51 2.50
N LEU A 380 16.74 -8.21 1.37
CA LEU A 380 16.51 -9.66 1.29
C LEU A 380 17.43 -10.42 2.25
N TRP A 381 18.69 -10.00 2.33
CA TRP A 381 19.65 -10.54 3.29
C TRP A 381 19.19 -10.28 4.74
N GLU A 382 18.83 -9.03 5.08
CA GLU A 382 18.35 -8.64 6.42
C GLU A 382 17.07 -9.39 6.82
N LEU A 383 16.15 -9.60 5.89
CA LEU A 383 14.93 -10.40 6.09
C LEU A 383 15.24 -11.88 6.35
N ALA A 384 16.29 -12.42 5.71
CA ALA A 384 16.67 -13.83 5.82
C ALA A 384 17.52 -14.12 7.06
N THR A 385 18.47 -13.25 7.40
CA THR A 385 19.40 -13.43 8.52
C THR A 385 18.86 -12.89 9.82
N ARG A 386 17.94 -11.92 9.77
CA ARG A 386 17.46 -11.15 10.93
C ARG A 386 18.58 -10.36 11.62
N GLU A 387 19.67 -10.09 10.90
CA GLU A 387 20.82 -9.31 11.38
C GLU A 387 20.83 -7.91 10.77
N VAL A 388 21.40 -6.95 11.49
CA VAL A 388 21.62 -5.59 10.96
C VAL A 388 22.90 -5.59 10.12
N PRO A 389 22.89 -5.09 8.87
CA PRO A 389 24.08 -5.08 8.03
C PRO A 389 25.17 -4.20 8.65
N PHE A 390 26.35 -4.78 8.85
CA PHE A 390 27.53 -4.11 9.39
C PHE A 390 27.30 -3.40 10.74
N ALA A 391 26.52 -4.01 11.63
CA ALA A 391 26.14 -3.45 12.94
C ALA A 391 27.30 -2.91 13.78
N ASP A 392 28.49 -3.50 13.63
CA ASP A 392 29.69 -3.15 14.42
C ASP A 392 30.44 -1.90 13.90
N LEU A 393 30.07 -1.37 12.73
CA LEU A 393 30.76 -0.25 12.09
C LEU A 393 29.95 1.03 12.22
N SER A 394 30.63 2.17 12.41
CA SER A 394 29.97 3.47 12.26
C SER A 394 29.54 3.71 10.81
N PRO A 395 28.53 4.57 10.54
CA PRO A 395 28.12 4.88 9.17
C PRO A 395 29.27 5.35 8.28
N MET A 396 30.20 6.17 8.82
CA MET A 396 31.34 6.67 8.05
C MET A 396 32.31 5.56 7.67
N GLU A 397 32.68 4.70 8.63
CA GLU A 397 33.55 3.55 8.37
C GLU A 397 32.88 2.57 7.40
N CYS A 398 31.59 2.27 7.62
CA CYS A 398 30.81 1.41 6.76
C CYS A 398 30.80 1.92 5.31
N GLY A 399 30.47 3.20 5.09
CA GLY A 399 30.46 3.80 3.76
C GLY A 399 31.84 3.79 3.08
N MET A 400 32.89 4.11 3.84
CA MET A 400 34.27 4.09 3.33
C MET A 400 34.68 2.67 2.91
N LYS A 401 34.42 1.67 3.75
CA LYS A 401 34.77 0.27 3.48
C LYS A 401 33.97 -0.34 2.33
N ILE A 402 32.69 0.00 2.20
CA ILE A 402 31.88 -0.46 1.06
C ILE A 402 32.42 0.14 -0.25
N ALA A 403 32.76 1.44 -0.24
CA ALA A 403 33.18 2.14 -1.44
C ALA A 403 34.64 1.83 -1.87
N LEU A 404 35.54 1.58 -0.92
CA LEU A 404 36.99 1.50 -1.17
C LEU A 404 37.65 0.16 -0.80
N GLU A 405 37.06 -0.61 0.11
CA GLU A 405 37.66 -1.85 0.66
C GLU A 405 36.86 -3.12 0.31
N ASP A 406 35.92 -3.02 -0.64
CA ASP A 406 35.07 -4.14 -1.08
C ASP A 406 34.32 -4.87 0.05
N LEU A 407 33.91 -4.13 1.09
CA LEU A 407 33.07 -4.67 2.15
C LEU A 407 31.68 -5.03 1.59
N ARG A 408 31.28 -6.30 1.74
CA ARG A 408 29.97 -6.85 1.29
C ARG A 408 29.36 -7.74 2.37
N VAL A 409 28.03 -7.87 2.37
CA VAL A 409 27.36 -8.80 3.28
C VAL A 409 27.68 -10.25 2.93
N SER A 410 28.04 -11.06 3.93
CA SER A 410 28.26 -12.50 3.75
C SER A 410 26.95 -13.27 3.84
N ILE A 411 26.73 -14.24 2.95
CA ILE A 411 25.53 -15.08 2.96
C ILE A 411 25.79 -16.31 3.85
N PRO A 412 25.19 -16.43 5.04
CA PRO A 412 25.45 -17.54 5.95
C PRO A 412 24.92 -18.89 5.43
N PRO A 413 25.55 -20.02 5.84
CA PRO A 413 25.05 -21.36 5.53
C PRO A 413 23.77 -21.63 6.33
N GLY A 414 22.62 -21.55 5.67
CA GLY A 414 21.30 -21.69 6.30
C GLY A 414 20.17 -21.01 5.50
N ILE A 415 20.54 -20.06 4.64
CA ILE A 415 19.60 -19.43 3.69
C ILE A 415 19.28 -20.41 2.55
N SER A 416 18.02 -20.43 2.12
CA SER A 416 17.57 -21.21 0.95
C SER A 416 18.47 -20.96 -0.27
N PRO A 417 18.94 -22.01 -0.99
CA PRO A 417 19.81 -21.83 -2.16
C PRO A 417 19.24 -20.90 -3.22
N HIS A 418 17.92 -20.91 -3.40
CA HIS A 418 17.22 -20.04 -4.34
C HIS A 418 17.29 -18.57 -3.92
N LEU A 419 17.09 -18.29 -2.62
CA LEU A 419 17.17 -16.94 -2.07
C LEU A 419 18.62 -16.42 -2.07
N ALA A 420 19.58 -17.27 -1.69
CA ALA A 420 21.00 -16.94 -1.77
C ALA A 420 21.44 -16.61 -3.21
N LYS A 421 20.95 -17.37 -4.20
CA LYS A 421 21.21 -17.07 -5.61
C LYS A 421 20.59 -15.75 -6.04
N LEU A 422 19.36 -15.46 -5.62
CA LEU A 422 18.69 -14.18 -5.91
C LEU A 422 19.48 -13.01 -5.32
N ILE A 423 19.86 -13.07 -4.05
CA ILE A 423 20.68 -12.04 -3.38
C ILE A 423 21.98 -11.78 -4.17
N ARG A 424 22.70 -12.83 -4.58
CA ARG A 424 23.95 -12.69 -5.36
C ARG A 424 23.74 -12.02 -6.72
N ILE A 425 22.64 -12.34 -7.41
CA ILE A 425 22.33 -11.74 -8.71
C ILE A 425 21.97 -10.26 -8.56
N CYS A 426 21.21 -9.91 -7.52
CA CYS A 426 20.84 -8.53 -7.22
C CYS A 426 22.05 -7.69 -6.71
N MET A 427 23.01 -8.32 -6.02
CA MET A 427 24.29 -7.70 -5.58
C MET A 427 25.43 -7.87 -6.60
N ASN A 428 25.15 -7.91 -7.90
CA ASN A 428 26.23 -7.96 -8.88
C ASN A 428 27.05 -6.66 -8.84
N GLU A 429 28.38 -6.76 -8.82
CA GLU A 429 29.25 -5.57 -8.86
C GLU A 429 29.03 -4.74 -10.13
N ASP A 430 28.68 -5.39 -11.24
CA ASP A 430 28.31 -4.72 -12.48
C ASP A 430 26.83 -4.29 -12.45
N PRO A 431 26.52 -2.97 -12.41
CA PRO A 431 25.15 -2.49 -12.36
C PRO A 431 24.33 -2.91 -13.57
N GLY A 432 24.95 -3.13 -14.74
CA GLY A 432 24.27 -3.55 -15.97
C GLY A 432 23.80 -5.01 -15.94
N LYS A 433 24.33 -5.82 -15.03
CA LYS A 433 23.95 -7.24 -14.86
C LYS A 433 22.91 -7.46 -13.77
N ARG A 434 22.54 -6.41 -13.02
CA ARG A 434 21.50 -6.50 -12.00
C ARG A 434 20.13 -6.57 -12.68
N PRO A 435 19.21 -7.42 -12.20
CA PRO A 435 17.88 -7.51 -12.75
C PRO A 435 17.06 -6.24 -12.42
N SER A 436 16.02 -5.95 -13.21
CA SER A 436 14.98 -4.99 -12.84
C SER A 436 13.98 -5.63 -11.88
N PHE A 437 13.21 -4.80 -11.16
CA PHE A 437 12.18 -5.30 -10.26
C PHE A 437 11.07 -6.10 -10.99
N ASP A 438 10.75 -5.74 -12.25
CA ASP A 438 9.80 -6.51 -13.07
C ASP A 438 10.24 -7.95 -13.32
N MET A 439 11.55 -8.21 -13.41
CA MET A 439 12.10 -9.56 -13.54
C MET A 439 12.10 -10.33 -12.21
N VAL A 440 12.27 -9.61 -11.08
CA VAL A 440 12.36 -10.22 -9.74
C VAL A 440 10.99 -10.57 -9.16
N VAL A 441 9.95 -9.76 -9.41
CA VAL A 441 8.60 -9.98 -8.88
C VAL A 441 8.04 -11.38 -9.21
N PRO A 442 8.08 -11.88 -10.47
CA PRO A 442 7.62 -13.24 -10.79
C PRO A 442 8.45 -14.35 -10.13
N ILE A 443 9.74 -14.11 -9.88
CA ILE A 443 10.61 -15.08 -9.20
C ILE A 443 10.19 -15.20 -7.73
N LEU A 444 9.99 -14.08 -7.06
CA LEU A 444 9.51 -14.04 -5.68
C LEU A 444 8.10 -14.64 -5.54
N ASP A 445 7.20 -14.40 -6.51
CA ASP A 445 5.86 -15.01 -6.51
C ASP A 445 5.92 -16.54 -6.61
N LYS A 446 6.86 -17.08 -7.38
CA LYS A 446 7.11 -18.53 -7.48
C LYS A 446 7.73 -19.10 -6.20
N MET A 447 8.62 -18.38 -5.54
CA MET A 447 9.25 -18.81 -4.28
C MET A 447 8.28 -18.79 -3.09
N LYS A 448 7.20 -18.03 -3.19
CA LYS A 448 6.12 -17.96 -2.19
C LYS A 448 5.16 -19.16 -2.26
N ARG A 449 4.99 -19.75 -3.44
CA ARG A 449 4.16 -20.95 -3.66
C ARG A 449 4.91 -22.19 -3.20
#